data_AF-A0AAW5L6X7-F1
#
_entry.id   AF-A0AAW5L6X7-F1
#
_cell.length_a   1.000
_cell.length_b   1.000
_cell.length_c   1.000
_cell.angle_alpha   90.00
_cell.angle_beta   90.00
_cell.angle_gamma   90.00
#
_symmetry.space_group_name_H-M   'P 1'
#
loop_
_entity.id
_entity.type
_entity.pdbx_description
1 polymer ?
#
loop_
_entity_poly.entity_id
_entity_poly.type
_entity_poly.pdbx_seq_one_letter_code
_entity_poly.pdbx_strand_id
1 'polypeptide(L)' 'FAAIYCKLVLFIKDGTLFTELVKGNYSGKDFFKKILDVLSILVGGTSDVI' A
#
# COMPACT_ATOMS: atom_id res chain seq x y z
N PHE A 1 -2.45 -4.47 -10.69
CA PHE A 1 -2.85 -5.85 -10.36
C PHE A 1 -1.70 -6.75 -9.84
N ALA A 2 -0.41 -6.40 -9.96
CA ALA A 2 0.67 -7.28 -9.49
C ALA A 2 0.80 -7.42 -7.96
N ALA A 3 0.55 -6.34 -7.19
CA ALA A 3 0.84 -6.29 -5.76
C ALA A 3 0.01 -7.24 -4.86
N ILE A 4 -1.18 -7.66 -5.30
CA ILE A 4 -2.06 -8.60 -4.54
C ILE A 4 -1.54 -10.03 -4.47
N TYR A 5 -0.66 -10.42 -5.40
CA TYR A 5 -0.02 -11.74 -5.41
C TYR A 5 1.33 -11.73 -4.70
N CYS A 6 1.91 -10.55 -4.43
CA CYS A 6 3.17 -10.40 -3.71
C CYS A 6 3.00 -10.75 -2.22
N LYS A 7 4.02 -11.37 -1.64
CA LYS A 7 4.08 -11.66 -0.19
C LYS A 7 4.50 -10.43 0.62
N LEU A 8 5.25 -9.52 -0.01
CA LEU A 8 5.81 -8.32 0.57
C LEU A 8 5.73 -7.19 -0.47
N VAL A 9 5.33 -6.00 -0.05
CA VAL A 9 5.32 -4.79 -0.88
C VAL A 9 6.14 -3.73 -0.14
N LEU A 10 7.21 -3.25 -0.77
CA LEU A 10 8.03 -2.16 -0.23
C LEU A 10 7.65 -0.85 -0.90
N PHE A 11 7.44 0.17 -0.09
CA PHE A 11 7.26 1.55 -0.54
C PHE A 11 8.58 2.27 -0.37
N ILE A 12 9.12 2.76 -1.47
CA ILE A 12 10.36 3.52 -1.51
C ILE A 12 9.99 4.94 -1.92
N LYS A 13 10.41 5.91 -1.12
CA LYS A 13 10.23 7.34 -1.38
C LYS A 13 11.60 8.01 -1.34
N ASP A 14 11.93 8.77 -2.38
CA ASP A 14 13.19 9.51 -2.49
C ASP A 14 14.45 8.63 -2.29
N GLY A 15 14.40 7.37 -2.76
CA GLY A 15 15.50 6.41 -2.62
C GLY A 15 15.63 5.79 -1.22
N THR A 16 14.73 6.12 -0.29
CA THR A 16 14.69 5.56 1.07
C THR A 16 13.46 4.69 1.30
N LEU A 17 13.62 3.67 2.15
CA LEU A 17 12.51 2.80 2.53
C LEU A 17 11.53 3.57 3.40
N PHE A 18 10.32 3.78 2.88
CA PHE A 18 9.27 4.52 3.58
C PHE A 18 8.45 3.59 4.48
N THR A 19 7.92 2.51 3.90
CA THR A 19 7.17 1.49 4.66
C THR A 19 7.12 0.18 3.91
N GLU A 20 6.80 -0.91 4.61
CA GLU A 20 6.61 -2.22 4.02
C GLU A 20 5.27 -2.83 4.46
N LEU A 21 4.61 -3.53 3.53
CA LEU A 21 3.39 -4.27 3.78
C LEU A 21 3.64 -5.75 3.56
N VAL A 22 3.45 -6.55 4.61
CA VAL A 22 3.54 -8.01 4.57
C VAL A 22 2.14 -8.61 4.43
N LYS A 23 1.95 -9.49 3.45
CA LYS A 23 0.66 -10.14 3.20
C LYS A 23 0.24 -11.06 4.34
N GLY A 24 1.18 -11.75 4.98
CA GLY A 24 0.93 -12.59 6.16
C GLY A 24 -0.29 -13.50 5.98
N ASN A 25 -1.27 -13.37 6.88
CA ASN A 25 -2.55 -14.08 6.85
C ASN A 25 -3.73 -13.21 6.36
N TYR A 26 -3.45 -12.06 5.73
CA TYR A 26 -4.49 -11.16 5.23
C TYR A 26 -5.13 -11.72 3.96
N SER A 27 -6.46 -11.62 3.88
CA SER A 27 -7.19 -11.88 2.63
C SER A 27 -6.72 -10.90 1.56
N GLY A 28 -6.67 -11.35 0.30
CA GLY A 28 -6.16 -10.53 -0.81
C GLY A 28 -6.87 -9.17 -0.96
N LYS A 29 -8.14 -9.09 -0.56
CA LYS A 29 -8.93 -7.84 -0.55
C LYS A 29 -8.48 -6.87 0.55
N ASP A 30 -8.28 -7.34 1.78
CA ASP A 30 -7.78 -6.52 2.89
C ASP A 30 -6.36 -6.02 2.62
N PHE A 31 -5.53 -6.89 2.05
CA PHE A 31 -4.17 -6.52 1.66
C PHE A 31 -4.17 -5.43 0.57
N PHE A 32 -5.04 -5.56 -0.43
CA PHE A 32 -5.21 -4.53 -1.47
C PHE A 32 -5.67 -3.19 -0.88
N LYS A 33 -6.63 -3.23 0.05
CA LYS A 33 -7.13 -2.02 0.72
C LYS A 33 -6.03 -1.33 1.53
N LYS A 34 -5.18 -2.08 2.23
CA LYS A 34 -4.00 -1.52 2.92
C LYS A 34 -2.99 -0.88 1.98
N ILE A 35 -2.73 -1.50 0.82
CA ILE A 35 -1.83 -0.92 -0.19
C ILE A 35 -2.39 0.42 -0.68
N LEU A 36 -3.69 0.48 -0.97
CA LEU A 36 -4.38 1.71 -1.39
C LEU A 36 -4.34 2.81 -0.33
N ASP A 37 -4.53 2.45 0.94
CA ASP A 37 -4.46 3.38 2.07
C ASP A 37 -3.08 4.03 2.17
N VAL A 38 -2.02 3.22 2.12
CA VAL A 38 -0.62 3.71 2.13
C VAL A 38 -0.32 4.57 0.91
N LEU A 39 -0.78 4.17 -0.29
CA LEU A 39 -0.62 4.97 -1.51
C LEU A 39 -1.35 6.32 -1.40
N SER A 40 -2.56 6.34 -0.83
CA SER A 40 -3.35 7.55 -0.61
C SER A 40 -2.64 8.53 0.33
N ILE A 41 -2.03 8.02 1.40
CA ILE A 41 -1.22 8.81 2.32
C ILE A 41 0.02 9.36 1.62
N LEU A 42 0.68 8.57 0.78
CA LEU A 42 1.92 8.94 0.10
C LEU A 42 1.71 9.98 -1.02
N VAL A 43 0.59 9.89 -1.73
CA VAL A 43 0.17 10.83 -2.78
C VAL A 43 -0.33 12.17 -2.20
N GLY A 44 -0.53 12.24 -0.88
CA GLY A 44 -1.07 13.40 -0.20
C GLY A 44 -2.57 13.19 0.00
N GLY A 45 -3.02 13.26 1.26
CA GLY A 45 -4.42 13.06 1.65
C GLY A 45 -5.38 14.06 1.03
N THR A 46 -5.67 13.92 -0.25
CA THR A 46 -6.82 14.52 -0.91
C THR A 46 -8.02 13.64 -0.61
N SER A 47 -8.57 13.91 0.56
CA SER A 47 -9.99 13.82 0.79
C SER A 47 -10.66 14.77 -0.20
N ASP A 48 -10.79 14.38 -1.46
CA ASP A 48 -11.84 14.92 -2.32
C ASP A 48 -13.01 13.94 -2.23
N VAL A 49 -13.62 13.95 -1.03
CA VAL A 49 -15.05 13.71 -0.91
C VAL A 49 -15.70 14.97 -1.47
N ILE A 50 -16.09 14.91 -2.74
CA ILE A 50 -17.09 15.82 -3.34
C ILE A 50 -18.17 14.93 -3.92
#